data_AF-A0A087NGV9-F1
#
_entry.id   AF-A0A087NGV9-F1
#
_cell.length_a   1.000
_cell.length_b   1.000
_cell.length_c   1.000
_cell.angle_alpha   90.00
_cell.angle_beta   90.00
_cell.angle_gamma   90.00
#
_symmetry.space_group_name_H-M   'P 1'
#
loop_
_entity.id
_entity.type
_entity.pdbx_description
1 polymer ?
#
loop_
_entity_poly.entity_id
_entity_poly.type
_entity_poly.pdbx_seq_one_letter_code
_entity_poly.pdbx_strand_id
1 'polypeptide(L)' 'MRSPPPIAGTQTRPGIASAEAGLVLLDGPDGIAVTMTAYAASETGKSLIEAAQRAEHWTEPEV' A
#
# COMPACT_ATOMS: atom_id res chain seq x y z
N MET A 1 7.35 22.64 4.85
CA MET A 1 7.35 21.23 4.40
C MET A 1 6.66 21.15 3.06
N ARG A 2 7.30 20.58 2.04
CA ARG A 2 6.65 20.21 0.78
C ARG A 2 6.75 18.70 0.66
N SER A 3 5.61 18.03 0.57
CA SER A 3 5.54 16.62 0.17
C SER A 3 6.13 16.46 -1.23
N PRO A 4 6.78 15.33 -1.55
CA PRO A 4 7.29 15.09 -2.91
C PRO A 4 6.14 15.21 -3.92
N PRO A 5 6.40 15.77 -5.12
CA PRO A 5 5.38 15.92 -6.14
C PRO A 5 4.80 14.55 -6.50
N PRO A 6 3.47 14.43 -6.67
CA PRO A 6 2.86 13.17 -7.04
C PRO A 6 3.45 12.68 -8.37
N ILE A 7 3.98 11.46 -8.38
CA ILE A 7 4.47 10.81 -9.59
C ILE A 7 3.24 10.44 -10.43
N ALA A 8 3.30 10.66 -11.74
CA ALA A 8 2.20 10.29 -12.64
C ALA A 8 1.88 8.79 -12.46
N GLY A 9 0.61 8.47 -12.19
CA GLY A 9 0.16 7.11 -11.88
C GLY A 9 0.18 6.74 -10.39
N THR A 10 0.54 7.64 -9.47
CA THR A 10 0.35 7.41 -8.04
C THR A 10 -1.13 7.37 -7.68
N GLN A 11 -1.53 6.28 -7.03
CA GLN A 11 -2.88 6.11 -6.57
C GLN A 11 -3.10 6.77 -5.21
N THR A 12 -4.16 7.57 -5.08
CA THR A 12 -4.49 8.31 -3.84
C THR A 12 -5.62 7.67 -3.03
N ARG A 13 -6.32 6.68 -3.61
CA ARG A 13 -7.34 5.89 -2.91
C ARG A 13 -6.71 4.62 -2.34
N PRO A 14 -7.02 4.23 -1.09
CA PRO A 14 -6.55 2.97 -0.54
C PRO A 14 -7.14 1.79 -1.31
N GLY A 15 -6.42 0.66 -1.30
CA GLY A 15 -7.01 -0.63 -1.68
C GLY A 15 -7.95 -1.17 -0.60
N ILE A 16 -8.81 -2.10 -0.96
CA ILE A 16 -9.75 -2.78 -0.06
C ILE A 16 -9.38 -4.26 -0.01
N ALA A 17 -9.22 -4.81 1.20
CA ALA A 17 -8.98 -6.22 1.39
C ALA A 17 -10.26 -6.96 1.82
N SER A 18 -10.56 -8.09 1.19
CA SER A 18 -11.65 -9.01 1.56
C SER A 18 -11.14 -10.43 1.76
N ALA A 19 -11.88 -11.26 2.49
CA ALA A 19 -11.53 -12.64 2.76
C ALA A 19 -12.56 -13.60 2.15
N GLU A 20 -12.10 -14.51 1.29
CA GLU A 20 -12.94 -15.48 0.59
C GLU A 20 -12.22 -16.83 0.50
N ALA A 21 -12.92 -17.91 0.85
CA ALA A 21 -12.40 -19.29 0.79
C ALA A 21 -11.01 -19.51 1.46
N GLY A 22 -10.71 -18.77 2.54
CA GLY A 22 -9.43 -18.86 3.26
C GLY A 22 -8.27 -18.09 2.61
N LEU A 23 -8.56 -17.34 1.54
CA LEU A 23 -7.63 -16.43 0.88
C LEU A 23 -8.04 -14.98 1.17
N VAL A 24 -7.09 -14.07 0.94
CA VAL A 24 -7.31 -12.63 1.00
C VAL A 24 -7.19 -12.05 -0.40
N LEU A 25 -8.20 -11.29 -0.80
CA LEU A 25 -8.20 -10.54 -2.05
C LEU A 25 -7.90 -9.09 -1.72
N LEU A 26 -6.94 -8.47 -2.41
CA LEU A 26 -6.66 -7.05 -2.30
C LEU A 26 -7.08 -6.37 -3.60
N ASP A 27 -8.18 -5.62 -3.53
CA ASP A 27 -8.66 -4.77 -4.60
C ASP A 27 -7.92 -3.44 -4.60
N GLY A 28 -7.32 -3.12 -5.73
CA GLY A 28 -6.98 -1.75 -6.06
C GLY A 28 -8.22 -0.98 -6.50
N PRO A 29 -8.16 0.36 -6.51
CA PRO A 29 -9.20 1.23 -7.03
C PRO A 29 -9.63 0.97 -8.50
N ASP A 30 -8.88 0.15 -9.23
CA ASP A 30 -9.14 -0.31 -10.60
C ASP A 30 -9.42 -1.83 -10.72
N GLY A 31 -9.57 -2.57 -9.60
CA GLY A 31 -9.90 -4.02 -9.55
C GLY A 31 -8.95 -4.88 -8.69
N ILE A 32 -9.16 -6.22 -8.65
CA ILE A 32 -8.33 -7.16 -7.87
C ILE A 32 -6.87 -7.06 -8.31
N ALA A 33 -6.01 -6.60 -7.41
CA ALA A 33 -4.58 -6.47 -7.68
C ALA A 33 -3.85 -7.79 -7.36
N VAL A 34 -4.22 -8.48 -6.27
CA VAL A 34 -3.51 -9.68 -5.78
C VAL A 34 -4.46 -10.58 -4.97
N THR A 35 -4.28 -11.90 -5.08
CA THR A 35 -4.82 -12.91 -4.14
C THR A 35 -3.69 -13.49 -3.29
N MET A 36 -3.88 -13.57 -1.97
CA MET A 36 -2.84 -13.94 -1.00
C MET A 36 -3.35 -14.99 -0.02
N THR A 37 -2.44 -15.78 0.55
CA THR A 37 -2.74 -16.52 1.79
C THR A 37 -2.92 -15.55 2.95
N ALA A 38 -3.61 -15.98 4.02
CA ALA A 38 -3.79 -15.15 5.21
C ALA A 38 -2.45 -14.67 5.82
N TYR A 39 -1.43 -15.54 5.84
CA TYR A 39 -0.09 -15.17 6.32
C TYR A 39 0.56 -14.09 5.46
N ALA A 40 0.58 -14.29 4.12
CA ALA A 40 1.19 -13.34 3.21
C ALA A 40 0.50 -11.96 3.26
N ALA A 41 -0.83 -11.94 3.38
CA ALA A 41 -1.59 -10.70 3.53
C ALA A 41 -1.23 -9.96 4.83
N SER A 42 -1.09 -10.69 5.95
CA SER A 42 -0.73 -10.08 7.23
C SER A 42 0.65 -9.42 7.21
N GLU A 43 1.66 -10.13 6.69
CA GLU A 43 3.02 -9.60 6.60
C GLU A 43 3.12 -8.42 5.61
N THR A 44 2.37 -8.50 4.50
CA THR A 44 2.29 -7.40 3.53
C THR A 44 1.67 -6.16 4.15
N GLY A 45 0.56 -6.29 4.88
CA GLY A 45 -0.08 -5.18 5.57
C GLY A 45 0.86 -4.49 6.56
N LYS A 46 1.64 -5.25 7.33
CA LYS A 46 2.66 -4.70 8.25
C LYS A 46 3.71 -3.91 7.48
N SER A 47 4.26 -4.50 6.42
CA SER A 47 5.28 -3.85 5.58
C SER A 47 4.78 -2.55 4.95
N LEU A 48 3.52 -2.51 4.49
CA LEU A 48 2.88 -1.31 3.94
C LEU A 48 2.74 -0.20 4.98
N ILE A 49 2.32 -0.53 6.21
CA ILE A 49 2.20 0.45 7.31
C ILE A 49 3.57 1.05 7.64
N GLU A 50 4.60 0.21 7.80
CA GLU A 50 5.96 0.67 8.08
C GLU A 50 6.51 1.55 6.93
N ALA A 51 6.24 1.17 5.68
CA ALA A 51 6.65 1.96 4.52
C ALA A 51 5.95 3.32 4.47
N ALA A 52 4.64 3.37 4.74
CA ALA A 52 3.88 4.61 4.81
C ALA A 52 4.43 5.56 5.88
N GLN A 53 4.72 5.03 7.09
CA GLN A 53 5.35 5.81 8.16
C GLN A 53 6.69 6.39 7.74
N ARG A 54 7.55 5.60 7.07
CA ARG A 54 8.83 6.11 6.55
C ARG A 54 8.63 7.19 5.49
N ALA A 55 7.64 7.03 4.61
CA ALA A 55 7.34 7.99 3.55
C ALA A 55 6.80 9.33 4.11
N GLU A 56 5.98 9.31 5.15
CA GLU A 56 5.49 10.52 5.83
C GLU A 56 6.62 11.35 6.45
N HIS A 57 7.67 10.67 6.94
CA HIS A 57 8.85 11.29 7.53
C HIS A 57 10.00 11.46 6.53
N TRP A 58 9.78 11.13 5.24
CA TRP A 58 10.81 11.26 4.23
C TRP A 58 11.07 12.74 3.93
N THR A 59 12.24 13.22 4.35
CA THR A 59 12.83 14.47 3.89
C THR A 59 13.80 14.17 2.76
N GLU A 60 13.64 14.82 1.61
CA GLU A 60 14.70 14.83 0.58
C GLU A 60 15.99 15.39 1.20
N PRO A 61 17.16 14.79 0.96
CA PRO A 61 18.42 15.42 1.32
C PRO A 61 18.57 16.71 0.50
N GLU A 62 18.91 17.82 1.16
CA GLU A 62 19.32 19.05 0.47
C GLU A 62 20.58 18.72 -0.37
N VAL A 63 20.44 18.82 -1.70
CA VAL A 63 21.53 18.76 -2.69
C VAL A 63 22.21 20.11 -2.85
#